data_AF-A0A803NXI1-F1
#
_entry.id   AF-A0A803NXI1-F1
#
_cell.length_a   1.000
_cell.length_b   1.000
_cell.length_c   1.000
_cell.angle_alpha   90.00
_cell.angle_beta   90.00
_cell.angle_gamma   90.00
#
_symmetry.space_group_name_H-M   'P 1'
#
loop_
_entity.id
_entity.type
_entity.pdbx_description
1 polymer ?
#
loop_
_entity_poly.entity_id
_entity_poly.type
_entity_poly.pdbx_seq_one_letter_code
_entity_poly.pdbx_strand_id
1 'polypeptide(L)'
;MPSSSFSSKTLTPNLIFTRNDSTTRVSLSSDFTPKTLSKLHPTLSSKPRTTTSFKVLASSNPTNPSSSSSPSKTLISILRAIPDWADRIKERGMRQNRTLYNHEKWVDHRSSLRHVRHFLSSLSSRVILSLIPPVIAFTSVAAVIASYNSVVLMHWLPEFFPVLRASSLPYQLTAPALALLLVFRTEASYSRFEEGRKAWTKVIAGTNDMARLVITAVKSSSDAQLKKALLQYIMAFPVALKCHVLYGSDAEGDLQNLLERDELAVVLNSKHRPRSIIQFISQSLQMLKLEEAKRITLESKISCFHEGIGVCEQLIGTPIPLSYTRLTSRFLVLWHLTLPIILWDDCHWIVVPATFVSAASLFCIEEVGVLIEEPFPVLALDDLCNLVRENIQEAVASEKRIRAVLNAKRNIYSEQHSSNGHPNL
;
A
#
# COMPACT_ATOMS: atom_id res chain seq x y z
N MET A 1 -20.25 44.97 52.12
CA MET A 1 -18.99 45.48 51.53
C MET A 1 -19.08 45.37 50.01
N PRO A 2 -19.14 46.49 49.29
CA PRO A 2 -19.19 46.53 47.83
C PRO A 2 -17.91 47.09 47.17
N SER A 3 -17.72 46.72 45.89
CA SER A 3 -17.29 47.52 44.71
C SER A 3 -15.94 48.28 44.61
N SER A 4 -15.46 48.33 43.34
CA SER A 4 -14.53 49.27 42.66
C SER A 4 -13.05 48.82 42.60
N SER A 5 -12.21 49.06 41.57
CA SER A 5 -12.30 49.67 40.22
C SER A 5 -10.90 49.61 39.51
N PHE A 6 -10.82 50.06 38.23
CA PHE A 6 -9.63 50.41 37.40
C PHE A 6 -8.79 49.29 36.75
N SER A 7 -8.17 49.42 35.55
CA SER A 7 -8.27 50.34 34.40
C SER A 7 -7.32 49.85 33.29
N SER A 8 -7.62 50.29 32.07
CA SER A 8 -7.01 50.00 30.77
C SER A 8 -5.58 50.55 30.59
N LYS A 9 -4.78 49.94 29.69
CA LYS A 9 -3.75 50.62 28.89
C LYS A 9 -3.24 49.79 27.71
N THR A 10 -3.63 50.24 26.53
CA THR A 10 -3.09 49.97 25.19
C THR A 10 -1.80 50.76 24.97
N LEU A 11 -0.83 50.18 24.25
CA LEU A 11 0.43 50.83 23.87
C LEU A 11 0.63 50.75 22.35
N THR A 12 0.59 51.91 21.70
CA THR A 12 1.20 52.19 20.38
C THR A 12 2.70 52.47 20.53
N PRO A 13 3.46 52.40 19.44
CA PRO A 13 4.09 53.65 19.00
C PRO A 13 4.13 53.87 17.48
N ASN A 14 4.10 55.16 17.11
CA ASN A 14 4.38 55.73 15.78
C ASN A 14 5.90 55.83 15.54
N LEU A 15 6.34 55.82 14.26
CA LEU A 15 7.02 56.94 13.59
C LEU A 15 7.52 56.58 12.17
N ILE A 16 6.93 57.26 11.18
CA ILE A 16 7.51 57.98 10.01
C ILE A 16 8.57 57.29 9.14
N PHE A 17 8.28 57.13 7.83
CA PHE A 17 9.21 57.52 6.75
C PHE A 17 8.47 57.85 5.42
N THR A 18 8.72 59.09 4.97
CA THR A 18 8.65 59.75 3.64
C THR A 18 7.86 59.17 2.45
N ARG A 19 7.01 60.06 1.89
CA ARG A 19 6.40 60.04 0.56
C ARG A 19 7.43 60.42 -0.51
N ASN A 20 7.53 59.65 -1.60
CA ASN A 20 8.08 60.12 -2.87
C ASN A 20 7.25 59.54 -4.02
N ASP A 21 6.71 60.43 -4.85
CA ASP A 21 5.95 60.12 -6.05
C ASP A 21 6.85 59.52 -7.13
N SER A 22 6.42 58.43 -7.76
CA SER A 22 6.71 58.18 -9.18
C SER A 22 5.63 57.31 -9.80
N THR A 23 4.98 57.91 -10.79
CA THR A 23 3.97 57.37 -11.67
C THR A 23 4.56 56.29 -12.58
N THR A 24 4.04 55.07 -12.51
CA THR A 24 4.13 54.10 -13.61
C THR A 24 2.78 53.38 -13.76
N ARG A 25 1.99 53.85 -14.72
CA ARG A 25 0.83 53.10 -15.25
C ARG A 25 1.37 51.86 -15.97
N VAL A 26 1.14 50.68 -15.40
CA VAL A 26 1.24 49.42 -16.15
C VAL A 26 -0.17 49.03 -16.56
N SER A 27 -0.43 49.15 -17.86
CA SER A 27 -1.62 48.71 -18.55
C SER A 27 -1.76 47.19 -18.47
N LEU A 28 -2.76 46.70 -17.74
CA LEU A 28 -3.27 45.34 -17.87
C LEU A 28 -4.22 45.29 -19.08
N SER A 29 -3.70 44.93 -20.24
CA SER A 29 -4.52 44.40 -21.34
C SER A 29 -4.29 42.89 -21.41
N SER A 30 -5.25 42.12 -20.91
CA SER A 30 -5.36 40.70 -21.24
C SER A 30 -6.65 40.49 -22.00
N ASP A 31 -6.54 40.51 -23.33
CA ASP A 31 -7.59 40.10 -24.26
C ASP A 31 -7.90 38.62 -24.06
N PHE A 32 -8.96 38.34 -23.33
CA PHE A 32 -9.51 36.99 -23.20
C PHE A 32 -10.55 36.79 -24.32
N THR A 33 -10.14 36.14 -25.40
CA THR A 33 -11.06 35.63 -26.43
C THR A 33 -11.26 34.12 -26.23
N PRO A 34 -12.51 33.62 -26.14
CA PRO A 34 -12.75 32.19 -26.02
C PRO A 34 -12.67 31.57 -27.42
N LYS A 35 -11.58 30.84 -27.70
CA LYS A 35 -11.51 30.01 -28.92
C LYS A 35 -12.22 28.68 -28.69
N THR A 36 -13.23 28.50 -29.52
CA THR A 36 -14.14 27.39 -29.72
C THR A 36 -13.45 26.03 -29.85
N LEU A 37 -14.06 25.03 -29.21
CA LEU A 37 -13.88 23.59 -29.40
C LEU A 37 -13.79 23.21 -30.89
N SER A 38 -12.62 22.74 -31.34
CA SER A 38 -12.52 21.69 -32.36
C SER A 38 -11.07 21.20 -32.55
N LYS A 39 -10.94 19.89 -32.80
CA LYS A 39 -9.74 19.13 -33.25
C LYS A 39 -8.83 18.57 -32.14
N LEU A 40 -9.21 17.40 -31.64
CA LEU A 40 -8.27 16.36 -31.20
C LEU A 40 -8.43 15.16 -32.14
N HIS A 41 -7.48 15.02 -33.06
CA HIS A 41 -7.27 13.84 -33.90
C HIS A 41 -6.33 12.91 -33.13
N PRO A 42 -6.70 11.67 -32.78
CA PRO A 42 -5.76 10.70 -32.23
C PRO A 42 -5.08 9.95 -33.38
N THR A 43 -3.75 9.99 -33.41
CA THR A 43 -2.92 9.12 -34.25
C THR A 43 -3.00 7.68 -33.73
N LEU A 44 -3.70 6.83 -34.47
CA LEU A 44 -3.89 5.42 -34.23
C LEU A 44 -2.61 4.65 -34.59
N SER A 45 -1.82 4.24 -33.59
CA SER A 45 -0.76 3.25 -33.79
C SER A 45 -1.35 1.85 -33.53
N SER A 46 -1.40 1.07 -34.61
CA SER A 46 -1.98 -0.25 -34.72
C SER A 46 -1.09 -1.34 -34.09
N LYS A 47 -1.59 -2.01 -33.05
CA LYS A 47 -1.22 -3.40 -32.70
C LYS A 47 -2.47 -4.17 -32.25
N PRO A 48 -2.54 -5.48 -32.54
CA PRO A 48 -3.80 -6.14 -32.88
C PRO A 48 -4.66 -6.45 -31.66
N ARG A 49 -5.96 -6.26 -31.87
CA ARG A 49 -7.06 -6.59 -30.96
C ARG A 49 -7.23 -8.11 -30.98
N THR A 50 -6.78 -8.83 -29.96
CA THR A 50 -7.22 -10.21 -29.73
C THR A 50 -8.69 -10.17 -29.30
N THR A 51 -9.57 -10.33 -30.28
CA THR A 51 -10.97 -10.69 -30.07
C THR A 51 -11.03 -12.09 -29.47
N THR A 52 -11.33 -12.20 -28.17
CA THR A 52 -11.75 -13.46 -27.58
C THR A 52 -13.17 -13.76 -28.03
N SER A 53 -13.30 -14.35 -29.22
CA SER A 53 -14.54 -15.00 -29.63
C SER A 53 -14.72 -16.26 -28.79
N PHE A 54 -15.81 -16.35 -28.05
CA PHE A 54 -16.29 -17.62 -27.50
C PHE A 54 -16.64 -18.55 -28.68
N LYS A 55 -15.70 -19.39 -29.09
CA LYS A 55 -15.95 -20.53 -29.98
C LYS A 55 -16.00 -21.79 -29.12
N VAL A 56 -17.21 -22.27 -28.86
CA VAL A 56 -17.45 -23.62 -28.36
C VAL A 56 -17.04 -24.58 -29.46
N LEU A 57 -15.84 -25.15 -29.34
CA LEU A 57 -15.40 -26.28 -30.15
C LEU A 57 -15.96 -27.55 -29.53
N ALA A 58 -17.10 -27.99 -30.07
CA ALA A 58 -17.55 -29.37 -29.92
C ALA A 58 -16.58 -30.26 -30.72
N SER A 59 -15.70 -30.96 -29.99
CA SER A 59 -14.88 -32.05 -30.52
C SER A 59 -15.59 -33.36 -30.17
N SER A 60 -16.25 -33.96 -31.16
CA SER A 60 -16.80 -35.32 -31.06
C SER A 60 -15.67 -36.34 -31.19
N ASN A 61 -15.31 -36.97 -30.07
CA ASN A 61 -14.76 -38.33 -30.06
C ASN A 61 -15.64 -39.20 -29.15
N PRO A 62 -16.15 -40.35 -29.65
CA PRO A 62 -17.07 -41.19 -28.89
C PRO A 62 -16.27 -42.19 -28.05
N THR A 63 -16.51 -42.19 -26.73
CA THR A 63 -16.65 -43.37 -25.83
C THR A 63 -16.23 -43.00 -24.41
N ASN A 64 -17.21 -42.71 -23.55
CA ASN A 64 -17.45 -43.38 -22.26
C ASN A 64 -18.61 -42.70 -21.50
N PRO A 65 -19.46 -43.45 -20.80
CA PRO A 65 -20.79 -42.99 -20.42
C PRO A 65 -20.82 -42.17 -19.12
N SER A 66 -21.63 -41.12 -19.16
CA SER A 66 -22.42 -40.54 -18.06
C SER A 66 -21.68 -40.18 -16.76
N SER A 67 -21.11 -38.98 -16.69
CA SER A 67 -21.20 -38.18 -15.47
C SER A 67 -22.47 -37.34 -15.54
N SER A 68 -23.54 -37.78 -14.88
CA SER A 68 -24.71 -36.94 -14.64
C SER A 68 -24.27 -35.71 -13.83
N SER A 69 -24.10 -34.58 -14.51
CA SER A 69 -23.93 -33.29 -13.84
C SER A 69 -25.23 -32.98 -13.11
N SER A 70 -25.26 -33.24 -11.80
CA SER A 70 -26.45 -32.97 -10.99
C SER A 70 -26.83 -31.48 -11.12
N PRO A 71 -28.12 -31.13 -11.24
CA PRO A 71 -28.58 -29.75 -11.40
C PRO A 71 -28.09 -28.84 -10.26
N SER A 72 -27.85 -29.41 -9.08
CA SER A 72 -27.21 -28.75 -7.94
C SER A 72 -25.79 -28.26 -8.24
N LYS A 73 -24.96 -29.02 -8.97
CA LYS A 73 -23.59 -28.62 -9.33
C LYS A 73 -23.61 -27.44 -10.30
N THR A 74 -24.55 -27.43 -11.25
CA THR A 74 -24.72 -26.32 -12.20
C THR A 74 -25.16 -25.04 -11.48
N LEU A 75 -26.14 -25.13 -10.57
CA LEU A 75 -26.58 -23.98 -9.77
C LEU A 75 -25.47 -23.43 -8.87
N ILE A 76 -24.72 -24.31 -8.19
CA ILE A 76 -23.57 -23.91 -7.37
C ILE A 76 -22.50 -23.21 -8.23
N SER A 77 -22.25 -23.70 -9.45
CA SER A 77 -21.27 -23.08 -10.36
C SER A 77 -21.68 -21.68 -10.81
N ILE A 78 -22.97 -21.45 -11.05
CA ILE A 78 -23.51 -20.13 -11.44
C ILE A 78 -23.44 -19.18 -10.24
N LEU A 79 -23.83 -19.63 -9.05
CA LEU A 79 -23.79 -18.83 -7.83
C LEU A 79 -22.37 -18.43 -7.41
N ARG A 80 -21.36 -19.26 -7.71
CA ARG A 80 -19.95 -18.96 -7.43
C ARG A 80 -19.27 -18.10 -8.50
N ALA A 81 -19.81 -18.01 -9.71
CA ALA A 81 -19.16 -17.32 -10.81
C ALA A 81 -18.82 -15.85 -10.51
N ILE A 82 -19.74 -15.11 -9.86
CA ILE A 82 -19.56 -13.70 -9.50
C ILE A 82 -18.56 -13.54 -8.33
N PRO A 83 -18.71 -14.27 -7.19
CA PRO A 83 -17.69 -14.30 -6.14
C PRO A 83 -16.29 -14.66 -6.65
N ASP A 84 -16.15 -15.76 -7.41
CA ASP A 84 -14.86 -16.22 -7.93
C ASP A 84 -14.21 -15.17 -8.86
N TRP A 85 -15.03 -14.44 -9.62
CA TRP A 85 -14.54 -13.33 -10.45
C TRP A 85 -14.02 -12.16 -9.62
N ALA A 86 -14.77 -11.77 -8.59
CA ALA A 86 -14.38 -10.70 -7.68
C ALA A 86 -13.09 -11.04 -6.91
N ASP A 87 -12.99 -12.29 -6.42
CA ASP A 87 -11.81 -12.80 -5.72
C ASP A 87 -10.57 -12.82 -6.63
N ARG A 88 -10.73 -13.23 -7.90
CA ARG A 88 -9.65 -13.15 -8.90
C ARG A 88 -9.16 -11.72 -9.15
N ILE A 89 -10.06 -10.74 -9.15
CA ILE A 89 -9.69 -9.32 -9.30
C ILE A 89 -8.94 -8.82 -8.07
N LYS A 90 -9.42 -9.19 -6.87
CA LYS A 90 -8.77 -8.86 -5.61
C LYS A 90 -7.33 -9.39 -5.58
N GLU A 91 -7.16 -10.68 -5.89
CA GLU A 91 -5.87 -11.36 -5.91
C GLU A 91 -4.93 -10.80 -6.98
N ARG A 92 -5.40 -10.61 -8.22
CA ARG A 92 -4.60 -9.97 -9.29
C ARG A 92 -4.12 -8.60 -8.84
N GLY A 93 -4.99 -7.88 -8.15
CA GLY A 93 -4.65 -6.61 -7.59
C GLY A 93 -3.52 -6.71 -6.56
N MET A 94 -3.58 -7.64 -5.61
CA MET A 94 -2.56 -7.75 -4.57
C MET A 94 -1.16 -7.99 -5.15
N ARG A 95 -1.09 -8.57 -6.35
CA ARG A 95 0.16 -8.79 -7.09
C ARG A 95 0.66 -7.58 -7.90
N GLN A 96 -0.06 -6.46 -7.90
CA GLN A 96 0.37 -5.27 -8.65
C GLN A 96 1.45 -4.50 -7.91
N ASN A 97 2.60 -4.31 -8.56
CA ASN A 97 3.71 -3.53 -8.01
C ASN A 97 3.27 -2.09 -7.72
N ARG A 98 3.59 -1.63 -6.51
CA ARG A 98 3.33 -0.25 -6.08
C ARG A 98 4.57 0.58 -6.27
N THR A 99 4.37 1.85 -6.56
CA THR A 99 5.46 2.81 -6.76
C THR A 99 5.46 3.85 -5.66
N LEU A 100 6.64 4.35 -5.31
CA LEU A 100 6.79 5.44 -4.36
C LEU A 100 6.16 6.73 -4.89
N TYR A 101 5.75 7.58 -3.95
CA TYR A 101 5.19 8.89 -4.25
C TYR A 101 6.32 9.87 -4.57
N ASN A 102 6.38 10.34 -5.81
CA ASN A 102 7.24 11.44 -6.21
C ASN A 102 6.54 12.79 -5.98
N HIS A 103 7.28 13.89 -6.16
CA HIS A 103 6.74 15.24 -5.96
C HIS A 103 5.50 15.53 -6.84
N GLU A 104 5.52 15.06 -8.09
CA GLU A 104 4.41 15.22 -9.03
C GLU A 104 3.14 14.52 -8.55
N LYS A 105 3.23 13.25 -8.13
CA LYS A 105 2.11 12.52 -7.53
C LYS A 105 1.56 13.23 -6.29
N TRP A 106 2.42 13.86 -5.48
CA TRP A 106 1.97 14.67 -4.33
C TRP A 106 1.24 15.95 -4.75
N VAL A 107 1.64 16.59 -5.84
CA VAL A 107 0.90 17.74 -6.41
C VAL A 107 -0.46 17.27 -6.91
N ASP A 108 -0.50 16.17 -7.67
CA ASP A 108 -1.74 15.53 -8.14
C ASP A 108 -2.68 15.18 -6.98
N HIS A 109 -2.13 14.63 -5.89
CA HIS A 109 -2.89 14.24 -4.71
C HIS A 109 -3.47 15.43 -3.94
N ARG A 110 -2.86 16.61 -4.01
CA ARG A 110 -3.36 17.85 -3.38
C ARG A 110 -4.37 18.60 -4.24
N SER A 111 -4.54 18.21 -5.51
CA SER A 111 -5.49 18.84 -6.43
C SER A 111 -6.93 18.73 -5.94
N SER A 112 -7.71 19.82 -6.05
CA SER A 112 -9.14 19.81 -5.76
C SER A 112 -9.93 18.89 -6.71
N LEU A 113 -9.44 18.69 -7.94
CA LEU A 113 -10.02 17.76 -8.92
C LEU A 113 -9.89 16.29 -8.52
N ARG A 114 -9.15 15.99 -7.44
CA ARG A 114 -9.00 14.64 -6.88
C ARG A 114 -10.36 13.98 -6.62
N HIS A 115 -11.33 14.72 -6.08
CA HIS A 115 -12.65 14.16 -5.75
C HIS A 115 -13.39 13.66 -7.00
N VAL A 116 -13.36 14.44 -8.09
CA VAL A 116 -13.96 14.06 -9.37
C VAL A 116 -13.22 12.88 -9.99
N ARG A 117 -11.87 12.91 -9.97
CA ARG A 117 -11.03 11.82 -10.49
C ARG A 117 -11.32 10.51 -9.75
N HIS A 118 -11.38 10.55 -8.42
CA HIS A 118 -11.69 9.39 -7.58
C HIS A 118 -13.11 8.89 -7.79
N PHE A 119 -14.09 9.78 -7.97
CA PHE A 119 -15.46 9.39 -8.27
C PHE A 119 -15.56 8.68 -9.62
N LEU A 120 -14.92 9.22 -10.66
CA LEU A 120 -14.93 8.61 -12.00
C LEU A 120 -14.14 7.29 -12.05
N SER A 121 -13.03 7.18 -11.33
CA SER A 121 -12.25 5.94 -11.25
C SER A 121 -12.79 4.92 -10.25
N SER A 122 -13.78 5.31 -9.43
CA SER A 122 -14.39 4.51 -8.37
C SER A 122 -14.86 3.15 -8.89
N LEU A 123 -15.56 3.13 -10.04
CA LEU A 123 -16.09 1.90 -10.64
C LEU A 123 -15.00 0.95 -11.18
N SER A 124 -13.76 1.43 -11.33
CA SER A 124 -12.60 0.61 -11.71
C SER A 124 -11.73 0.22 -10.50
N SER A 125 -12.07 0.70 -9.30
CA SER A 125 -11.33 0.39 -8.09
C SER A 125 -11.52 -1.06 -7.70
N ARG A 126 -10.41 -1.72 -7.34
CA ARG A 126 -10.42 -3.09 -6.82
C ARG A 126 -11.38 -3.25 -5.63
N VAL A 127 -11.39 -2.27 -4.74
CA VAL A 127 -12.26 -2.28 -3.54
C VAL A 127 -13.71 -2.37 -3.97
N ILE A 128 -14.14 -1.58 -4.96
CA ILE A 128 -15.54 -1.56 -5.38
C ILE A 128 -15.90 -2.82 -6.16
N LEU A 129 -14.97 -3.34 -6.96
CA LEU A 129 -15.18 -4.60 -7.69
C LEU A 129 -15.29 -5.80 -6.73
N SER A 130 -14.57 -5.81 -5.61
CA SER A 130 -14.70 -6.88 -4.60
C SER A 130 -15.99 -6.81 -3.79
N LEU A 131 -16.67 -5.66 -3.76
CA LEU A 131 -17.96 -5.48 -3.08
C LEU A 131 -19.18 -5.91 -3.91
N ILE A 132 -19.01 -6.14 -5.22
CA ILE A 132 -20.11 -6.50 -6.12
C ILE A 132 -20.90 -7.72 -5.60
N PRO A 133 -20.27 -8.86 -5.22
CA PRO A 133 -21.01 -10.02 -4.73
C PRO A 133 -21.87 -9.75 -3.48
N PRO A 134 -21.33 -9.22 -2.36
CA PRO A 134 -22.15 -8.97 -1.17
C PRO A 134 -23.22 -7.91 -1.41
N VAL A 135 -22.89 -6.80 -2.10
CA VAL A 135 -23.86 -5.72 -2.36
C VAL A 135 -25.03 -6.23 -3.20
N ILE A 136 -24.76 -6.95 -4.30
CA ILE A 136 -25.84 -7.54 -5.12
C ILE A 136 -26.69 -8.50 -4.28
N ALA A 137 -26.09 -9.33 -3.42
CA ALA A 137 -26.82 -10.27 -2.59
C ALA A 137 -27.79 -9.55 -1.63
N PHE A 138 -27.34 -8.55 -0.88
CA PHE A 138 -28.21 -7.82 0.06
C PHE A 138 -29.24 -6.94 -0.64
N THR A 139 -28.89 -6.30 -1.77
CA THR A 139 -29.86 -5.56 -2.57
C THR A 139 -30.92 -6.48 -3.19
N SER A 140 -30.55 -7.70 -3.59
CA SER A 140 -31.51 -8.71 -4.07
C SER A 140 -32.47 -9.15 -2.97
N VAL A 141 -31.97 -9.39 -1.75
CA VAL A 141 -32.81 -9.69 -0.58
C VAL A 141 -33.77 -8.53 -0.29
N ALA A 142 -33.30 -7.29 -0.35
CA ALA A 142 -34.17 -6.12 -0.18
C ALA A 142 -35.26 -6.03 -1.27
N ALA A 143 -34.91 -6.30 -2.52
CA ALA A 143 -35.87 -6.34 -3.63
C ALA A 143 -36.92 -7.44 -3.45
N VAL A 144 -36.52 -8.63 -2.99
CA VAL A 144 -37.43 -9.74 -2.69
C VAL A 144 -38.41 -9.35 -1.58
N ILE A 145 -37.92 -8.76 -0.48
CA ILE A 145 -38.77 -8.32 0.63
C ILE A 145 -39.73 -7.19 0.21
N ALA A 146 -39.23 -6.21 -0.54
CA ALA A 146 -40.07 -5.13 -1.07
C ALA A 146 -41.16 -5.64 -2.02
N SER A 147 -40.82 -6.60 -2.88
CA SER A 147 -41.75 -7.24 -3.80
C SER A 147 -42.80 -8.06 -3.03
N TYR A 148 -42.36 -8.87 -2.06
CA TYR A 148 -43.26 -9.64 -1.19
C TYR A 148 -44.26 -8.72 -0.47
N ASN A 149 -43.78 -7.66 0.19
CA ASN A 149 -44.66 -6.74 0.90
C ASN A 149 -45.62 -6.01 -0.04
N SER A 150 -45.18 -5.64 -1.24
CA SER A 150 -46.04 -5.04 -2.26
C SER A 150 -47.17 -5.99 -2.69
N VAL A 151 -46.84 -7.27 -2.92
CA VAL A 151 -47.81 -8.31 -3.29
C VAL A 151 -48.85 -8.56 -2.18
N VAL A 152 -48.41 -8.59 -0.92
CA VAL A 152 -49.32 -8.71 0.25
C VAL A 152 -50.24 -7.49 0.33
N LEU A 153 -49.72 -6.27 0.17
CA LEU A 153 -50.53 -5.04 0.22
C LEU A 153 -51.52 -4.91 -0.95
N MET A 154 -51.20 -5.50 -2.11
CA MET A 154 -52.09 -5.55 -3.27
C MET A 154 -53.16 -6.65 -3.16
N HIS A 155 -53.28 -7.32 -2.00
CA HIS A 155 -54.21 -8.43 -1.74
C HIS A 155 -54.11 -9.59 -2.74
N TRP A 156 -52.93 -9.77 -3.36
CA TRP A 156 -52.70 -10.84 -4.32
C TRP A 156 -52.32 -12.17 -3.62
N LEU A 157 -51.98 -12.11 -2.33
CA LEU A 157 -51.76 -13.26 -1.46
C LEU A 157 -52.92 -13.43 -0.46
N PRO A 158 -53.19 -14.66 0.01
CA PRO A 158 -54.16 -14.93 1.07
C PRO A 158 -53.85 -14.14 2.36
N GLU A 159 -54.89 -13.74 3.10
CA GLU A 159 -54.78 -12.94 4.34
C GLU A 159 -53.91 -13.57 5.45
N PHE A 160 -53.56 -14.86 5.34
CA PHE A 160 -52.65 -15.52 6.26
C PHE A 160 -51.22 -14.96 6.21
N PHE A 161 -50.79 -14.37 5.10
CA PHE A 161 -49.42 -13.87 4.94
C PHE A 161 -49.27 -12.45 5.53
N PRO A 162 -48.49 -12.26 6.62
CA PRO A 162 -48.30 -10.94 7.19
C PRO A 162 -47.32 -10.10 6.36
N VAL A 163 -47.51 -8.77 6.39
CA VAL A 163 -46.51 -7.81 5.91
C VAL A 163 -45.26 -7.94 6.78
N LEU A 164 -44.10 -8.15 6.15
CA LEU A 164 -42.82 -8.22 6.84
C LEU A 164 -42.38 -6.80 7.22
N ARG A 165 -42.60 -6.46 8.50
CA ARG A 165 -42.16 -5.20 9.10
C ARG A 165 -41.72 -5.43 10.54
N ALA A 166 -40.80 -4.61 11.03
CA ALA A 166 -40.29 -4.70 12.39
C ALA A 166 -39.93 -3.31 12.94
N SER A 167 -39.90 -3.17 14.26
CA SER A 167 -39.52 -1.91 14.92
C SER A 167 -38.09 -1.48 14.55
N SER A 168 -37.89 -0.17 14.35
CA SER A 168 -36.57 0.42 14.09
C SER A 168 -35.70 0.61 15.35
N LEU A 169 -36.28 0.46 16.54
CA LEU A 169 -35.57 0.66 17.81
C LEU A 169 -34.32 -0.22 17.98
N PRO A 170 -34.32 -1.53 17.65
CA PRO A 170 -33.12 -2.35 17.72
C PRO A 170 -31.99 -1.81 16.84
N TYR A 171 -32.29 -1.20 15.70
CA TYR A 171 -31.29 -0.66 14.78
C TYR A 171 -30.72 0.66 15.28
N GLN A 172 -31.55 1.51 15.88
CA GLN A 172 -31.08 2.74 16.52
C GLN A 172 -30.09 2.42 17.65
N LEU A 173 -30.32 1.34 18.41
CA LEU A 173 -29.42 0.89 19.47
C LEU A 173 -28.16 0.18 18.97
N THR A 174 -28.27 -0.61 17.90
CA THR A 174 -27.15 -1.44 17.39
C THR A 174 -26.28 -0.76 16.35
N ALA A 175 -26.78 0.27 15.63
CA ALA A 175 -26.00 0.98 14.62
C ALA A 175 -24.72 1.64 15.17
N PRO A 176 -24.73 2.32 16.34
CA PRO A 176 -23.51 2.82 16.96
C PRO A 176 -22.50 1.71 17.31
N ALA A 177 -22.99 0.55 17.76
CA ALA A 177 -22.15 -0.60 18.05
C ALA A 177 -21.51 -1.17 16.78
N LEU A 178 -22.25 -1.26 15.68
CA LEU A 178 -21.73 -1.70 14.38
C LEU A 178 -20.66 -0.73 13.85
N ALA A 179 -20.93 0.58 13.92
CA ALA A 179 -19.97 1.61 13.53
C ALA A 179 -18.67 1.51 14.34
N LEU A 180 -18.78 1.32 15.66
CA LEU A 180 -17.63 1.19 16.55
C LEU A 180 -16.81 -0.09 16.25
N LEU A 181 -17.48 -1.21 15.99
CA LEU A 181 -16.82 -2.47 15.59
C LEU A 181 -16.05 -2.32 14.27
N LEU A 182 -16.61 -1.58 13.30
CA LEU A 182 -15.93 -1.31 12.03
C LEU A 182 -14.70 -0.41 12.24
N VAL A 183 -14.83 0.68 13.00
CA VAL A 183 -13.74 1.62 13.29
C VAL A 183 -12.57 0.92 13.99
N PHE A 184 -12.85 0.18 15.06
CA PHE A 184 -11.81 -0.56 15.79
C PHE A 184 -11.14 -1.64 14.93
N ARG A 185 -11.89 -2.28 14.02
CA ARG A 185 -11.32 -3.22 13.05
C ARG A 185 -10.36 -2.53 12.08
N THR A 186 -10.77 -1.40 11.52
CA THR A 186 -9.91 -0.64 10.61
C THR A 186 -8.69 -0.09 11.32
N GLU A 187 -8.81 0.34 12.58
CA GLU A 187 -7.70 0.83 13.39
C GLU A 187 -6.67 -0.28 13.69
N ALA A 188 -7.13 -1.47 14.09
CA ALA A 188 -6.24 -2.61 14.30
C ALA A 188 -5.48 -2.99 13.02
N SER A 189 -6.16 -2.95 11.87
CA SER A 189 -5.57 -3.23 10.56
C SER A 189 -4.58 -2.14 10.15
N TYR A 190 -4.87 -0.87 10.44
CA TYR A 190 -3.98 0.25 10.21
C TYR A 190 -2.71 0.21 11.08
N SER A 191 -2.85 -0.12 12.37
CA SER A 191 -1.72 -0.29 13.28
C SER A 191 -0.73 -1.34 12.76
N ARG A 192 -1.25 -2.47 12.27
CA ARG A 192 -0.47 -3.53 11.62
C ARG A 192 0.21 -3.05 10.33
N PHE A 193 -0.50 -2.29 9.49
CA PHE A 193 0.07 -1.68 8.30
C PHE A 193 1.27 -0.78 8.64
N GLU A 194 1.09 0.07 9.65
CA GLU A 194 2.11 1.01 10.11
C GLU A 194 3.33 0.29 10.71
N GLU A 195 3.12 -0.81 11.43
CA GLU A 195 4.21 -1.67 11.92
C GLU A 195 5.02 -2.27 10.77
N GLY A 196 4.35 -2.79 9.73
CA GLY A 196 5.03 -3.31 8.54
C GLY A 196 5.83 -2.24 7.81
N ARG A 197 5.29 -1.03 7.67
CA ARG A 197 6.00 0.12 7.09
C ARG A 197 7.23 0.52 7.89
N LYS A 198 7.11 0.59 9.22
CA LYS A 198 8.24 0.87 10.13
C LYS A 198 9.31 -0.21 10.04
N ALA A 199 8.92 -1.48 10.02
CA ALA A 199 9.85 -2.61 9.89
C ALA A 199 10.67 -2.50 8.59
N TRP A 200 9.99 -2.26 7.47
CA TRP A 200 10.68 -2.09 6.19
C TRP A 200 11.59 -0.87 6.17
N THR A 201 11.15 0.26 6.73
CA THR A 201 12.00 1.46 6.85
C THR A 201 13.28 1.17 7.64
N LYS A 202 13.20 0.39 8.72
CA LYS A 202 14.37 -0.05 9.49
C LYS A 202 15.29 -0.97 8.68
N VAL A 203 14.75 -1.93 7.92
CA VAL A 203 15.52 -2.80 7.03
C VAL A 203 16.30 -1.99 6.00
N ILE A 204 15.64 -1.03 5.35
CA ILE A 204 16.26 -0.15 4.35
C ILE A 204 17.36 0.71 4.98
N ALA A 205 17.11 1.31 6.14
CA ALA A 205 18.11 2.09 6.87
C ALA A 205 19.33 1.23 7.28
N GLY A 206 19.08 0.05 7.89
CA GLY A 206 20.12 -0.88 8.29
C GLY A 206 20.97 -1.39 7.13
N THR A 207 20.36 -1.59 5.96
CA THR A 207 21.04 -2.02 4.74
C THR A 207 22.01 -0.95 4.23
N ASN A 208 21.55 0.30 4.16
CA ASN A 208 22.40 1.44 3.79
C ASN A 208 23.52 1.69 4.82
N ASP A 209 23.20 1.57 6.11
CA ASP A 209 24.17 1.73 7.20
C ASP A 209 25.30 0.69 7.13
N MET A 210 24.94 -0.58 6.95
CA MET A 210 25.91 -1.66 6.78
C MET A 210 26.78 -1.43 5.53
N ALA A 211 26.16 -1.10 4.40
CA ALA A 211 26.88 -0.83 3.16
C ALA A 211 27.88 0.32 3.32
N ARG A 212 27.49 1.43 3.94
CA ARG A 212 28.38 2.56 4.24
C ARG A 212 29.56 2.14 5.11
N LEU A 213 29.33 1.33 6.15
CA LEU A 213 30.41 0.82 7.01
C LEU A 213 31.39 -0.06 6.23
N VAL A 214 30.89 -0.95 5.36
CA VAL A 214 31.74 -1.78 4.49
C VAL A 214 32.54 -0.91 3.50
N ILE A 215 31.90 0.09 2.89
CA ILE A 215 32.56 1.02 1.95
C ILE A 215 33.74 1.72 2.63
N THR A 216 33.57 2.16 3.87
CA THR A 216 34.59 2.94 4.61
C THR A 216 35.65 2.08 5.31
N ALA A 217 35.29 0.90 5.80
CA ALA A 217 36.18 0.00 6.53
C ALA A 217 37.15 -0.75 5.60
N VAL A 218 36.71 -1.16 4.41
CA VAL A 218 37.52 -1.95 3.48
C VAL A 218 38.25 -1.03 2.50
N LYS A 219 39.54 -0.81 2.76
CA LYS A 219 40.41 0.09 1.97
C LYS A 219 41.45 -0.63 1.10
N SER A 220 41.77 -1.90 1.39
CA SER A 220 42.80 -2.64 0.68
C SER A 220 42.38 -3.01 -0.74
N SER A 221 43.29 -2.86 -1.71
CA SER A 221 43.08 -3.34 -3.08
C SER A 221 43.02 -4.87 -3.18
N SER A 222 43.64 -5.59 -2.24
CA SER A 222 43.59 -7.06 -2.17
C SER A 222 42.17 -7.60 -1.97
N ASP A 223 41.32 -6.82 -1.31
CA ASP A 223 40.00 -7.27 -0.86
C ASP A 223 38.87 -6.68 -1.73
N ALA A 224 39.21 -6.10 -2.89
CA ALA A 224 38.26 -5.39 -3.74
C ALA A 224 37.14 -6.30 -4.27
N GLN A 225 37.48 -7.54 -4.65
CA GLN A 225 36.50 -8.54 -5.12
C GLN A 225 35.52 -8.91 -3.99
N LEU A 226 36.05 -9.19 -2.80
CA LEU A 226 35.26 -9.59 -1.63
C LEU A 226 34.40 -8.43 -1.11
N LYS A 227 34.91 -7.19 -1.14
CA LYS A 227 34.14 -5.97 -0.87
C LYS A 227 32.94 -5.85 -1.81
N LYS A 228 33.15 -6.10 -3.11
CA LYS A 228 32.09 -6.03 -4.12
C LYS A 228 31.02 -7.10 -3.86
N ALA A 229 31.43 -8.36 -3.64
CA ALA A 229 30.53 -9.45 -3.31
C ALA A 229 29.73 -9.17 -2.03
N LEU A 230 30.39 -8.69 -0.97
CA LEU A 230 29.73 -8.31 0.28
C LEU A 230 28.68 -7.22 0.08
N LEU A 231 28.96 -6.18 -0.71
CA LEU A 231 27.97 -5.15 -1.04
C LEU A 231 26.81 -5.71 -1.86
N GLN A 232 27.05 -6.66 -2.76
CA GLN A 232 26.01 -7.37 -3.49
C GLN A 232 25.10 -8.18 -2.56
N TYR A 233 25.66 -8.90 -1.59
CA TYR A 233 24.87 -9.61 -0.57
C TYR A 233 24.04 -8.66 0.29
N ILE A 234 24.60 -7.52 0.69
CA ILE A 234 23.88 -6.48 1.43
C ILE A 234 22.70 -5.95 0.60
N MET A 235 22.87 -5.70 -0.70
CA MET A 235 21.78 -5.31 -1.61
C MET A 235 20.77 -6.44 -1.87
N ALA A 236 21.21 -7.70 -1.83
CA ALA A 236 20.37 -8.88 -2.05
C ALA A 236 19.48 -9.22 -0.86
N PHE A 237 19.88 -8.86 0.36
CA PHE A 237 19.10 -9.10 1.57
C PHE A 237 17.65 -8.55 1.50
N PRO A 238 17.41 -7.24 1.25
CA PRO A 238 16.04 -6.71 1.17
C PRO A 238 15.23 -7.32 0.02
N VAL A 239 15.89 -7.68 -1.10
CA VAL A 239 15.23 -8.36 -2.22
C VAL A 239 14.78 -9.76 -1.82
N ALA A 240 15.64 -10.55 -1.17
CA ALA A 240 15.26 -11.87 -0.70
C ALA A 240 14.21 -11.82 0.41
N LEU A 241 14.27 -10.82 1.28
CA LEU A 241 13.23 -10.60 2.29
C LEU A 241 11.89 -10.25 1.63
N LYS A 242 11.89 -9.39 0.60
CA LYS A 242 10.69 -9.08 -0.20
C LYS A 242 10.08 -10.36 -0.78
N CYS A 243 10.89 -11.19 -1.44
CA CYS A 243 10.42 -12.45 -2.03
C CYS A 243 9.99 -13.48 -0.97
N HIS A 244 10.45 -13.35 0.27
CA HIS A 244 10.04 -14.21 1.40
C HIS A 244 8.68 -13.79 1.96
N VAL A 245 8.38 -12.48 2.00
CA VAL A 245 7.13 -11.94 2.56
C VAL A 245 5.98 -11.86 1.55
N LEU A 246 6.28 -11.81 0.24
CA LEU A 246 5.30 -11.74 -0.82
C LEU A 246 5.06 -13.11 -1.46
N TYR A 247 3.79 -13.52 -1.54
CA TYR A 247 3.41 -14.74 -2.24
C TYR A 247 3.51 -14.58 -3.76
N GLY A 248 4.13 -15.56 -4.43
CA GLY A 248 4.23 -15.58 -5.89
C GLY A 248 5.31 -14.66 -6.48
N SER A 249 6.25 -14.16 -5.68
CA SER A 249 7.42 -13.44 -6.18
C SER A 249 8.42 -14.36 -6.89
N ASP A 250 9.00 -13.86 -7.98
CA ASP A 250 10.07 -14.53 -8.72
C ASP A 250 11.44 -14.25 -8.06
N ALA A 251 11.76 -15.03 -7.03
CA ALA A 251 13.02 -14.89 -6.29
C ALA A 251 14.26 -15.14 -7.17
N GLU A 252 14.16 -16.01 -8.18
CA GLU A 252 15.25 -16.31 -9.09
C GLU A 252 15.52 -15.11 -10.00
N GLY A 253 14.47 -14.61 -10.66
CA GLY A 253 14.56 -13.45 -11.56
C GLY A 253 15.03 -12.17 -10.86
N ASP A 254 14.62 -11.95 -9.60
CA ASP A 254 14.98 -10.75 -8.84
C ASP A 254 16.42 -10.78 -8.30
N LEU A 255 16.95 -11.98 -7.97
CA LEU A 255 18.28 -12.14 -7.36
C LEU A 255 19.40 -12.45 -8.36
N GLN A 256 19.08 -12.92 -9.58
CA GLN A 256 20.09 -13.28 -10.60
C GLN A 256 21.06 -12.14 -10.97
N ASN A 257 20.64 -10.88 -10.82
CA ASN A 257 21.47 -9.70 -11.12
C ASN A 257 22.32 -9.24 -9.93
N LEU A 258 22.15 -9.88 -8.77
CA LEU A 258 22.85 -9.55 -7.54
C LEU A 258 23.82 -10.64 -7.12
N LEU A 259 23.45 -11.90 -7.27
CA LEU A 259 24.23 -13.07 -6.84
C LEU A 259 24.84 -13.81 -8.04
N GLU A 260 25.99 -14.44 -7.83
CA GLU A 260 26.54 -15.39 -8.81
C GLU A 260 25.67 -16.65 -8.89
N ARG A 261 25.77 -17.43 -9.98
CA ARG A 261 24.89 -18.59 -10.21
C ARG A 261 24.97 -19.64 -9.10
N ASP A 262 26.17 -19.89 -8.59
CA ASP A 262 26.41 -20.88 -7.54
C ASP A 262 25.83 -20.41 -6.20
N GLU A 263 26.01 -19.12 -5.88
CA GLU A 263 25.44 -18.48 -4.69
C GLU A 263 23.91 -18.48 -4.74
N LEU A 264 23.34 -18.15 -5.91
CA LEU A 264 21.90 -18.14 -6.15
C LEU A 264 21.30 -19.53 -5.94
N ALA A 265 21.94 -20.58 -6.45
CA ALA A 265 21.49 -21.96 -6.25
C ALA A 265 21.43 -22.34 -4.77
N VAL A 266 22.43 -21.94 -3.97
CA VAL A 266 22.43 -22.15 -2.51
C VAL A 266 21.27 -21.42 -1.85
N VAL A 267 21.03 -20.15 -2.21
CA VAL A 267 19.93 -19.35 -1.63
C VAL A 267 18.57 -19.93 -2.01
N LEU A 268 18.35 -20.29 -3.27
CA LEU A 268 17.07 -20.83 -3.76
C LEU A 268 16.73 -22.19 -3.15
N ASN A 269 17.73 -23.03 -2.91
CA ASN A 269 17.59 -24.32 -2.23
C ASN A 269 17.37 -24.18 -0.71
N SER A 270 17.65 -23.01 -0.14
CA SER A 270 17.42 -22.79 1.29
C SER A 270 15.93 -22.60 1.59
N LYS A 271 15.47 -23.20 2.70
CA LYS A 271 14.10 -22.95 3.21
C LYS A 271 13.91 -21.47 3.60
N HIS A 272 14.98 -20.79 3.98
CA HIS A 272 14.94 -19.46 4.57
C HIS A 272 15.91 -18.51 3.86
N ARG A 273 15.50 -18.06 2.68
CA ARG A 273 16.31 -17.25 1.74
C ARG A 273 16.99 -16.02 2.36
N PRO A 274 16.29 -15.12 3.08
CA PRO A 274 16.95 -13.94 3.65
C PRO A 274 18.00 -14.30 4.71
N ARG A 275 17.80 -15.40 5.45
CA ARG A 275 18.77 -15.89 6.44
C ARG A 275 20.00 -16.52 5.78
N SER A 276 19.82 -17.19 4.63
CA SER A 276 20.94 -17.68 3.82
C SER A 276 21.83 -16.52 3.34
N ILE A 277 21.24 -15.40 2.91
CA ILE A 277 22.01 -14.21 2.54
C ILE A 277 22.77 -13.62 3.73
N ILE A 278 22.15 -13.54 4.91
CA ILE A 278 22.86 -13.11 6.14
C ILE A 278 24.07 -14.01 6.40
N GLN A 279 23.97 -15.32 6.17
CA GLN A 279 25.11 -16.23 6.32
C GLN A 279 26.24 -15.90 5.34
N PHE A 280 25.93 -15.60 4.07
CA PHE A 280 26.94 -15.14 3.10
C PHE A 280 27.62 -13.83 3.54
N ILE A 281 26.86 -12.88 4.10
CA ILE A 281 27.38 -11.63 4.67
C ILE A 281 28.36 -11.95 5.82
N SER A 282 27.97 -12.79 6.77
CA SER A 282 28.80 -13.17 7.92
C SER A 282 30.09 -13.86 7.50
N GLN A 283 30.03 -14.82 6.58
CA GLN A 283 31.22 -15.53 6.08
C GLN A 283 32.16 -14.59 5.32
N SER A 284 31.62 -13.65 4.53
CA SER A 284 32.41 -12.65 3.82
C SER A 284 33.14 -11.70 4.77
N LEU A 285 32.48 -11.29 5.86
CA LEU A 285 33.11 -10.51 6.93
C LEU A 285 34.24 -11.28 7.62
N GLN A 286 34.09 -12.60 7.78
CA GLN A 286 35.14 -13.44 8.37
C GLN A 286 36.41 -13.49 7.51
N MET A 287 36.24 -13.59 6.19
CA MET A 287 37.35 -13.65 5.22
C MET A 287 38.06 -12.31 4.99
N LEU A 288 37.41 -11.18 5.31
CA LEU A 288 37.99 -9.85 5.20
C LEU A 288 39.07 -9.62 6.28
N LYS A 289 40.20 -9.03 5.87
CA LYS A 289 41.26 -8.61 6.80
C LYS A 289 40.90 -7.28 7.46
N LEU A 290 39.99 -7.33 8.42
CA LEU A 290 39.54 -6.18 9.21
C LEU A 290 40.12 -6.20 10.62
N GLU A 291 40.38 -5.00 11.13
CA GLU A 291 40.63 -4.76 12.54
C GLU A 291 39.45 -5.22 13.39
N GLU A 292 39.73 -5.83 14.54
CA GLU A 292 38.72 -6.47 15.39
C GLU A 292 37.58 -5.52 15.80
N ALA A 293 37.91 -4.28 16.16
CA ALA A 293 36.90 -3.26 16.51
C ALA A 293 35.91 -2.98 15.35
N LYS A 294 36.39 -2.97 14.10
CA LYS A 294 35.55 -2.76 12.91
C LYS A 294 34.70 -3.99 12.61
N ARG A 295 35.25 -5.19 12.80
CA ARG A 295 34.54 -6.47 12.64
C ARG A 295 33.37 -6.55 13.62
N ILE A 296 33.61 -6.34 14.91
CA ILE A 296 32.56 -6.33 15.95
C ILE A 296 31.46 -5.31 15.61
N THR A 297 31.85 -4.12 15.14
CA THR A 297 30.88 -3.09 14.73
C THR A 297 30.01 -3.56 13.56
N LEU A 298 30.59 -4.17 12.53
CA LEU A 298 29.86 -4.70 11.37
C LEU A 298 28.95 -5.88 11.76
N GLU A 299 29.46 -6.84 12.54
CA GLU A 299 28.68 -7.99 13.01
C GLU A 299 27.48 -7.55 13.86
N SER A 300 27.65 -6.53 14.71
CA SER A 300 26.54 -5.98 15.49
C SER A 300 25.38 -5.43 14.64
N LYS A 301 25.67 -4.98 13.40
CA LYS A 301 24.65 -4.48 12.47
C LYS A 301 23.83 -5.58 11.83
N ILE A 302 24.29 -6.82 11.84
CA ILE A 302 23.54 -7.97 11.33
C ILE A 302 22.27 -8.20 12.17
N SER A 303 22.29 -7.86 13.46
CA SER A 303 21.11 -7.94 14.33
C SER A 303 19.91 -7.17 13.76
N CYS A 304 20.12 -6.03 13.10
CA CYS A 304 19.04 -5.27 12.46
C CYS A 304 18.35 -6.07 11.34
N PHE A 305 19.09 -6.90 10.60
CA PHE A 305 18.53 -7.77 9.57
C PHE A 305 17.70 -8.90 10.19
N HIS A 306 18.17 -9.51 11.28
CA HIS A 306 17.41 -10.51 12.02
C HIS A 306 16.13 -9.94 12.65
N GLU A 307 16.21 -8.75 13.25
CA GLU A 307 15.03 -8.03 13.76
C GLU A 307 14.03 -7.74 12.63
N GLY A 308 14.50 -7.30 11.47
CA GLY A 308 13.68 -7.07 10.28
C GLY A 308 12.95 -8.32 9.81
N ILE A 309 13.66 -9.46 9.73
CA ILE A 309 13.04 -10.76 9.43
C ILE A 309 11.96 -11.09 10.48
N GLY A 310 12.31 -11.03 11.77
CA GLY A 310 11.41 -11.43 12.85
C GLY A 310 10.11 -10.65 12.87
N VAL A 311 10.17 -9.33 12.71
CA VAL A 311 8.95 -8.49 12.63
C VAL A 311 8.14 -8.82 11.38
N CYS A 312 8.80 -9.03 10.23
CA CYS A 312 8.09 -9.35 8.99
C CYS A 312 7.39 -10.71 9.03
N GLU A 313 7.96 -11.70 9.72
CA GLU A 313 7.37 -13.04 9.91
C GLU A 313 6.30 -13.10 10.99
N GLN A 314 6.38 -12.18 11.96
CA GLN A 314 5.34 -11.99 12.97
C GLN A 314 4.10 -11.32 12.37
N LEU A 315 4.26 -10.21 11.63
CA LEU A 315 3.29 -9.82 10.58
C LEU A 315 3.18 -11.02 9.60
N ILE A 316 2.32 -11.19 8.62
CA ILE A 316 2.15 -12.51 7.94
C ILE A 316 1.68 -13.65 8.88
N GLY A 317 2.52 -14.17 9.80
CA GLY A 317 2.25 -15.36 10.60
C GLY A 317 1.20 -15.17 11.70
N THR A 318 1.10 -13.96 12.27
CA THR A 318 0.12 -13.66 13.33
C THR A 318 -0.91 -12.64 12.82
N PRO A 319 -2.08 -13.06 12.31
CA PRO A 319 -3.14 -12.14 11.86
C PRO A 319 -3.89 -11.51 13.05
N ILE A 320 -4.79 -10.56 12.78
CA ILE A 320 -5.70 -10.02 13.79
C ILE A 320 -6.55 -11.19 14.36
N PRO A 321 -6.84 -11.23 15.67
CA PRO A 321 -7.61 -12.32 16.27
C PRO A 321 -8.88 -12.65 15.50
N LEU A 322 -9.02 -13.92 15.08
CA LEU A 322 -10.11 -14.38 14.22
C LEU A 322 -11.50 -14.20 14.84
N SER A 323 -11.60 -14.20 16.17
CA SER A 323 -12.86 -13.91 16.87
C SER A 323 -13.37 -12.50 16.53
N TYR A 324 -12.46 -11.54 16.41
CA TYR A 324 -12.76 -10.16 16.11
C TYR A 324 -13.25 -9.98 14.67
N THR A 325 -12.52 -10.52 13.70
CA THR A 325 -12.89 -10.44 12.28
C THR A 325 -14.21 -11.17 11.99
N ARG A 326 -14.42 -12.34 12.59
CA ARG A 326 -15.68 -13.10 12.45
C ARG A 326 -16.86 -12.39 13.10
N LEU A 327 -16.68 -11.78 14.28
CA LEU A 327 -17.75 -11.05 14.96
C LEU A 327 -18.23 -9.88 14.10
N THR A 328 -17.31 -9.03 13.65
CA THR A 328 -17.66 -7.85 12.83
C THR A 328 -18.34 -8.26 11.53
N SER A 329 -17.80 -9.26 10.81
CA SER A 329 -18.38 -9.73 9.56
C SER A 329 -19.78 -10.34 9.76
N ARG A 330 -19.96 -11.21 10.76
CA ARG A 330 -21.28 -11.82 11.05
C ARG A 330 -22.31 -10.78 11.46
N PHE A 331 -21.93 -9.83 12.30
CA PHE A 331 -22.83 -8.77 12.74
C PHE A 331 -23.23 -7.86 11.58
N LEU A 332 -22.27 -7.50 10.72
CA LEU A 332 -22.52 -6.72 9.50
C LEU A 332 -23.49 -7.43 8.55
N VAL A 333 -23.30 -8.74 8.32
CA VAL A 333 -24.17 -9.56 7.47
C VAL A 333 -25.58 -9.66 8.05
N LEU A 334 -25.72 -10.02 9.33
CA LEU A 334 -27.02 -10.12 9.99
C LEU A 334 -27.77 -8.78 9.94
N TRP A 335 -27.06 -7.68 10.21
CA TRP A 335 -27.61 -6.33 10.16
C TRP A 335 -28.08 -5.94 8.75
N HIS A 336 -27.41 -6.34 7.67
CA HIS A 336 -27.91 -6.05 6.31
C HIS A 336 -29.02 -7.00 5.86
N LEU A 337 -29.07 -8.24 6.35
CA LEU A 337 -30.17 -9.17 6.06
C LEU A 337 -31.51 -8.69 6.60
N THR A 338 -31.52 -8.15 7.83
CA THR A 338 -32.77 -7.69 8.48
C THR A 338 -33.11 -6.22 8.20
N LEU A 339 -32.18 -5.43 7.62
CA LEU A 339 -32.37 -4.02 7.29
C LEU A 339 -33.64 -3.75 6.46
N PRO A 340 -33.91 -4.47 5.34
CA PRO A 340 -35.07 -4.18 4.51
C PRO A 340 -36.43 -4.44 5.18
N ILE A 341 -36.50 -5.32 6.18
CA ILE A 341 -37.73 -5.56 6.96
C ILE A 341 -38.03 -4.35 7.85
N ILE A 342 -37.00 -3.71 8.38
CA ILE A 342 -37.13 -2.62 9.35
C ILE A 342 -37.42 -1.29 8.66
N LEU A 343 -36.80 -1.04 7.51
CA LEU A 343 -36.99 0.19 6.75
C LEU A 343 -38.30 0.21 5.95
N TRP A 344 -39.06 -0.88 5.92
CA TRP A 344 -40.25 -0.98 5.08
C TRP A 344 -41.31 0.07 5.40
N ASP A 345 -41.60 0.30 6.69
CA ASP A 345 -42.66 1.21 7.12
C ASP A 345 -42.37 2.68 6.75
N ASP A 346 -41.09 3.07 6.70
CA ASP A 346 -40.67 4.44 6.41
C ASP A 346 -40.39 4.68 4.92
N CYS A 347 -39.83 3.69 4.22
CA CYS A 347 -39.25 3.87 2.88
C CYS A 347 -40.01 3.15 1.76
N HIS A 348 -40.83 2.12 2.06
CA HIS A 348 -41.43 1.23 1.06
C HIS A 348 -40.39 0.81 -0.01
N TRP A 349 -40.64 1.05 -1.31
CA TRP A 349 -39.72 0.72 -2.41
C TRP A 349 -38.35 1.42 -2.34
N ILE A 350 -38.24 2.56 -1.64
CA ILE A 350 -36.96 3.25 -1.42
C ILE A 350 -36.02 2.38 -0.57
N VAL A 351 -36.52 1.34 0.11
CA VAL A 351 -35.70 0.38 0.86
C VAL A 351 -34.62 -0.30 0.01
N VAL A 352 -34.88 -0.51 -1.29
CA VAL A 352 -33.94 -1.17 -2.20
C VAL A 352 -32.70 -0.29 -2.46
N PRO A 353 -32.84 0.96 -2.98
CA PRO A 353 -31.70 1.85 -3.11
C PRO A 353 -31.07 2.24 -1.77
N ALA A 354 -31.85 2.36 -0.69
CA ALA A 354 -31.29 2.62 0.64
C ALA A 354 -30.38 1.48 1.14
N THR A 355 -30.82 0.22 0.98
CA THR A 355 -30.03 -0.96 1.33
C THR A 355 -28.78 -1.06 0.45
N PHE A 356 -28.88 -0.73 -0.84
CA PHE A 356 -27.73 -0.67 -1.74
C PHE A 356 -26.67 0.33 -1.25
N VAL A 357 -27.07 1.57 -0.94
CA VAL A 357 -26.13 2.61 -0.48
C VAL A 357 -25.52 2.24 0.87
N SER A 358 -26.31 1.70 1.79
CA SER A 358 -25.84 1.26 3.11
C SER A 358 -24.85 0.10 2.99
N ALA A 359 -25.19 -0.95 2.22
CA ALA A 359 -24.31 -2.09 1.98
C ALA A 359 -23.02 -1.66 1.29
N ALA A 360 -23.09 -0.85 0.22
CA ALA A 360 -21.92 -0.34 -0.46
C ALA A 360 -21.00 0.44 0.48
N SER A 361 -21.55 1.21 1.43
CA SER A 361 -20.76 2.00 2.37
C SER A 361 -20.10 1.16 3.46
N LEU A 362 -20.88 0.33 4.17
CA LEU A 362 -20.38 -0.41 5.34
C LEU A 362 -19.50 -1.61 4.95
N PHE A 363 -19.83 -2.34 3.88
CA PHE A 363 -18.94 -3.38 3.36
C PHE A 363 -17.67 -2.77 2.75
N CYS A 364 -17.70 -1.55 2.20
CA CYS A 364 -16.49 -0.87 1.74
C CYS A 364 -15.52 -0.60 2.89
N ILE A 365 -16.01 -0.09 4.03
CA ILE A 365 -15.19 0.13 5.22
C ILE A 365 -14.60 -1.18 5.73
N GLU A 366 -15.42 -2.25 5.78
CA GLU A 366 -14.93 -3.57 6.13
C GLU A 366 -13.83 -4.02 5.14
N GLU A 367 -14.08 -3.99 3.84
CA GLU A 367 -13.14 -4.48 2.83
C GLU A 367 -11.81 -3.71 2.82
N VAL A 368 -11.85 -2.39 3.02
CA VAL A 368 -10.63 -1.57 3.21
C VAL A 368 -9.83 -2.07 4.40
N GLY A 369 -10.49 -2.42 5.51
CA GLY A 369 -9.84 -3.05 6.66
C GLY A 369 -9.12 -4.34 6.31
N VAL A 370 -9.70 -5.21 5.46
CA VAL A 370 -9.05 -6.47 5.04
C VAL A 370 -7.82 -6.16 4.18
N LEU A 371 -7.93 -5.18 3.28
CA LEU A 371 -6.84 -4.84 2.36
C LEU A 371 -5.63 -4.25 3.08
N ILE A 372 -5.83 -3.43 4.12
CA ILE A 372 -4.72 -2.85 4.90
C ILE A 372 -4.15 -3.83 5.94
N GLU A 373 -4.90 -4.89 6.30
CA GLU A 373 -4.43 -5.95 7.21
C GLU A 373 -3.22 -6.72 6.64
N GLU A 374 -3.07 -6.77 5.31
CA GLU A 374 -1.89 -7.29 4.62
C GLU A 374 -0.94 -6.15 4.20
N PRO A 375 0.11 -5.83 4.99
CA PRO A 375 0.95 -4.66 4.73
C PRO A 375 1.74 -4.78 3.43
N PHE A 376 2.47 -5.89 3.24
CA PHE A 376 3.53 -5.98 2.24
C PHE A 376 3.08 -5.77 0.80
N PRO A 377 1.93 -6.31 0.34
CA PRO A 377 1.41 -6.04 -1.01
C PRO A 377 0.96 -4.58 -1.24
N VAL A 378 0.67 -3.84 -0.17
CA VAL A 378 0.27 -2.42 -0.23
C VAL A 378 1.51 -1.51 -0.29
N LEU A 379 2.65 -1.96 0.22
CA LEU A 379 3.91 -1.24 0.16
C LEU A 379 4.58 -1.31 -1.22
N ALA A 380 5.33 -0.25 -1.57
CA ALA A 380 6.16 -0.19 -2.77
C ALA A 380 7.52 -0.89 -2.55
N LEU A 381 7.51 -2.18 -2.23
CA LEU A 381 8.73 -2.91 -1.84
C LEU A 381 9.78 -2.97 -2.95
N ASP A 382 9.37 -3.11 -4.22
CA ASP A 382 10.28 -3.10 -5.37
C ASP A 382 11.04 -1.78 -5.49
N ASP A 383 10.32 -0.65 -5.46
CA ASP A 383 10.92 0.69 -5.50
C ASP A 383 11.83 0.93 -4.28
N LEU A 384 11.48 0.41 -3.10
CA LEU A 384 12.31 0.53 -1.90
C LEU A 384 13.61 -0.29 -2.03
N CYS A 385 13.55 -1.48 -2.61
CA CYS A 385 14.74 -2.28 -2.93
C CYS A 385 15.62 -1.60 -3.99
N ASN A 386 15.01 -1.03 -5.03
CA ASN A 386 15.72 -0.28 -6.06
C ASN A 386 16.38 0.98 -5.49
N LEU A 387 15.68 1.72 -4.62
CA LEU A 387 16.21 2.89 -3.92
C LEU A 387 17.47 2.54 -3.09
N VAL A 388 17.47 1.41 -2.38
CA VAL A 388 18.67 0.94 -1.66
C VAL A 388 19.82 0.65 -2.60
N ARG A 389 19.54 -0.04 -3.71
CA ARG A 389 20.56 -0.34 -4.72
C ARG A 389 21.18 0.94 -5.27
N GLU A 390 20.35 1.92 -5.63
CA GLU A 390 20.79 3.23 -6.12
C GLU A 390 21.63 3.97 -5.08
N ASN A 391 21.15 4.06 -3.84
CA ASN A 391 21.88 4.72 -2.74
C ASN A 391 23.26 4.10 -2.50
N ILE A 392 23.35 2.76 -2.51
CA ILE A 392 24.63 2.05 -2.29
C ILE A 392 25.57 2.26 -3.48
N GLN A 393 25.05 2.19 -4.72
CA GLN A 393 25.85 2.43 -5.92
C GLN A 393 26.38 3.87 -5.98
N GLU A 394 25.55 4.85 -5.61
CA GLU A 394 25.95 6.25 -5.49
C GLU A 394 27.02 6.45 -4.41
N ALA A 395 26.87 5.81 -3.24
CA ALA A 395 27.86 5.86 -2.16
C ALA A 395 29.21 5.27 -2.60
N VAL A 396 29.21 4.16 -3.35
CA VAL A 396 30.44 3.57 -3.92
C VAL A 396 31.07 4.50 -4.97
N ALA A 397 30.26 5.09 -5.86
CA ALA A 397 30.74 5.97 -6.92
C ALA A 397 31.33 7.29 -6.37
N SER A 398 30.72 7.85 -5.32
CA SER A 398 31.14 9.10 -4.70
C SER A 398 32.33 8.95 -3.74
N GLU A 399 32.62 7.73 -3.23
CA GLU A 399 33.69 7.46 -2.26
C GLU A 399 35.04 8.09 -2.67
N LYS A 400 35.50 7.79 -3.89
CA LYS A 400 36.79 8.26 -4.42
C LYS A 400 36.82 9.79 -4.57
N ARG A 401 35.71 10.37 -5.05
CA ARG A 401 35.58 11.83 -5.26
C ARG A 401 35.61 12.58 -3.92
N ILE A 402 34.84 12.12 -2.94
CA ILE A 402 34.81 12.72 -1.60
C ILE A 402 36.18 12.62 -0.93
N ARG A 403 36.85 11.46 -1.03
CA ARG A 403 38.20 11.27 -0.47
C ARG A 403 39.23 12.22 -1.11
N ALA A 404 39.17 12.43 -2.42
CA ALA A 404 40.05 13.37 -3.11
C ALA A 404 39.86 14.81 -2.61
N VAL A 405 38.60 15.26 -2.45
CA VAL A 405 38.29 16.59 -1.91
C VAL A 405 38.79 16.75 -0.47
N LEU A 406 38.59 15.74 0.38
CA LEU A 406 39.05 15.78 1.77
C LEU A 406 40.58 15.80 1.88
N ASN A 407 41.27 15.02 1.05
CA ASN A 407 42.74 15.02 1.01
C ASN A 407 43.28 16.36 0.52
N ALA A 408 42.67 16.95 -0.51
CA ALA A 408 43.04 18.29 -0.99
C ALA A 408 42.87 19.36 0.11
N LYS A 409 41.73 19.36 0.82
CA LYS A 409 41.51 20.26 1.96
C LYS A 409 42.56 20.05 3.07
N ARG A 410 42.87 18.79 3.41
CA ARG A 410 43.88 18.47 4.42
C ARG A 410 45.25 19.03 4.06
N ASN A 411 45.66 18.91 2.80
CA ASN A 411 46.95 19.41 2.33
C ASN A 411 47.02 20.95 2.41
N ILE A 412 45.95 21.65 2.02
CA ILE A 412 45.87 23.13 2.13
C ILE A 412 46.00 23.61 3.58
N TYR A 413 45.30 22.97 4.53
CA TYR A 413 45.43 23.32 5.95
C TYR A 413 46.83 23.04 6.51
N SER A 414 47.47 21.95 6.06
CA SER A 414 48.85 21.62 6.44
C SER A 414 49.84 22.66 5.94
N GLU A 415 49.67 23.16 4.72
CA GLU A 415 50.52 24.22 4.14
C GLU A 415 50.31 25.57 4.84
N GLN A 416 49.07 25.95 5.16
CA GLN A 416 48.77 27.17 5.91
C GLN A 416 49.28 27.14 7.36
N HIS A 417 49.31 25.98 8.02
CA HIS A 417 49.89 25.85 9.37
C HIS A 417 51.42 25.81 9.33
N SER A 418 52.04 25.37 8.24
CA SER A 418 53.49 25.37 8.07
C SER A 418 54.09 26.75 7.76
N SER A 419 53.30 27.70 7.22
CA SER A 419 53.79 29.05 6.88
C SER A 419 53.92 30.00 8.07
N ASN A 420 53.36 29.65 9.24
CA ASN A 420 53.54 30.40 10.48
C ASN A 420 54.69 29.79 11.28
N GLY A 421 55.92 30.13 10.87
CA GLY A 421 57.14 29.67 11.51
C GLY A 421 57.16 29.96 13.02
N HIS A 422 57.32 28.91 13.81
CA HIS A 422 57.95 29.04 15.12
C HIS A 422 59.46 29.18 14.90
N PRO A 423 60.13 30.24 15.41
CA PRO A 423 61.58 30.22 15.52
C PRO A 423 61.96 29.29 16.68
N ASN A 424 62.95 28.43 16.45
CA ASN A 424 63.65 27.73 17.53
C ASN A 424 64.31 28.78 18.44
N LEU A 425 64.04 28.71 19.74
CA LEU A 425 64.90 29.18 20.82
C LEU A 425 64.70 28.28 22.04
#